data_AF-A0A8D5A6G4-F1
#
_entry.id   AF-A0A8D5A6G4-F1
#
_cell.length_a   1.000
_cell.length_b   1.000
_cell.length_c   1.000
_cell.angle_alpha   90.00
_cell.angle_beta   90.00
_cell.angle_gamma   90.00
#
_symmetry.space_group_name_H-M   'P 1'
#
loop_
_entity.id
_entity.type
_entity.pdbx_description
1 polymer ?
#
loop_
_entity_poly.entity_id
_entity_poly.type
_entity_poly.pdbx_seq_one_letter_code
_entity_poly.pdbx_strand_id
1 'polypeptide(L)'
;MLSIYPVFFPYFKCKADACSHTCCQIWEIDIDPDSEARYRSEKGPLGEELAQWMQKSEDGSTCFKLNDEGYCHFLTKEGLCRLVLEKGDDYLCDICKMHPRFFKYIDDWELCGTGLSCERTVEQIMEEKGSLTFRADKADGFYSLEDLVNALGWDMQTSAYVFRPSLEEKRVKTVLSRLEKTEPIDEAWTNRLSLMTRKTDSLIRLARAYLSKYDPYFFNRLYQYIWYRALDESDAYGMAAVSDFARDAAEYIFLEAALTDDPIRSAARWSEQVEYDTKNPAILLNLIANAEEEGKDV
;
A
#
# COMPACT_ATOMS: atom_id res chain seq x y z
N MET A 1 -23.25 8.38 4.68
CA MET A 1 -21.88 8.00 4.29
C MET A 1 -21.47 8.78 3.05
N LEU A 2 -20.40 9.55 3.16
CA LEU A 2 -19.79 10.39 2.14
C LEU A 2 -18.50 9.72 1.65
N SER A 3 -18.39 9.38 0.37
CA SER A 3 -17.21 8.71 -0.17
C SER A 3 -16.16 9.74 -0.58
N ILE A 4 -15.01 9.74 0.10
CA ILE A 4 -13.85 10.60 -0.20
C ILE A 4 -12.85 9.78 -1.01
N TYR A 5 -12.31 10.32 -2.10
CA TYR A 5 -11.33 9.61 -2.93
C TYR A 5 -10.37 10.57 -3.65
N PRO A 6 -9.13 10.15 -3.94
CA PRO A 6 -8.22 10.92 -4.80
C PRO A 6 -8.80 11.14 -6.19
N VAL A 7 -8.53 12.28 -6.83
CA VAL A 7 -9.11 12.60 -8.14
C VAL A 7 -8.77 11.56 -9.23
N PHE A 8 -7.65 10.86 -9.12
CA PHE A 8 -7.27 9.79 -10.04
C PHE A 8 -8.10 8.49 -9.88
N PHE A 9 -8.71 8.24 -8.71
CA PHE A 9 -9.29 6.94 -8.35
C PHE A 9 -10.37 6.44 -9.34
N PRO A 10 -11.36 7.25 -9.76
CA PRO A 10 -12.39 6.80 -10.71
C PRO A 10 -11.85 6.39 -12.08
N TYR A 11 -10.63 6.81 -12.41
CA TYR A 11 -9.98 6.54 -13.69
C TYR A 11 -9.02 5.34 -13.65
N PHE A 12 -8.86 4.70 -12.48
CA PHE A 12 -8.01 3.53 -12.35
C PHE A 12 -8.47 2.40 -13.29
N LYS A 13 -7.51 1.86 -14.06
CA LYS A 13 -7.67 0.65 -14.87
C LYS A 13 -6.44 -0.20 -14.71
N CYS A 14 -6.62 -1.49 -14.41
CA CYS A 14 -5.52 -2.44 -14.40
C CYS A 14 -4.88 -2.45 -15.80
N LYS A 15 -3.55 -2.39 -15.84
CA LYS A 15 -2.80 -2.45 -17.09
C LYS A 15 -2.36 -3.88 -17.48
N ALA A 16 -2.84 -4.87 -16.72
CA ALA A 16 -2.72 -6.30 -17.01
C ALA A 16 -1.27 -6.72 -17.31
N ASP A 17 -1.01 -7.29 -18.48
CA ASP A 17 0.29 -7.75 -18.96
C ASP A 17 1.33 -6.63 -19.15
N ALA A 18 0.91 -5.36 -19.15
CA ALA A 18 1.84 -4.22 -19.18
C ALA A 18 2.47 -3.93 -17.80
N CYS A 19 2.12 -4.68 -16.75
CA CYS A 19 2.78 -4.58 -15.46
C CYS A 19 4.19 -5.18 -15.49
N SER A 20 5.18 -4.43 -15.00
CA SER A 20 6.54 -4.94 -14.79
C SER A 20 6.61 -5.86 -13.56
N HIS A 21 5.77 -5.59 -12.56
CA HIS A 21 5.60 -6.38 -11.35
C HIS A 21 4.11 -6.63 -11.10
N THR A 22 3.72 -7.90 -10.98
CA THR A 22 2.34 -8.29 -10.68
C THR A 22 2.00 -7.99 -9.22
N CYS A 23 0.82 -7.43 -8.96
CA CYS A 23 0.29 -7.29 -7.60
C CYS A 23 -0.57 -8.50 -7.17
N CYS A 24 -0.87 -9.41 -8.10
CA CYS A 24 -1.68 -10.63 -7.88
C CYS A 24 -0.81 -11.80 -7.39
N GLN A 25 -0.14 -11.62 -6.26
CA GLN A 25 0.82 -12.59 -5.70
C GLN A 25 0.94 -12.48 -4.18
N ILE A 26 1.45 -13.53 -3.53
CA ILE A 26 1.97 -13.60 -2.15
C ILE A 26 0.92 -13.47 -1.03
N TRP A 27 -0.14 -12.69 -1.19
CA TRP A 27 -1.21 -12.57 -0.20
C TRP A 27 -2.28 -13.66 -0.35
N GLU A 28 -2.99 -13.97 0.75
CA GLU A 28 -4.08 -14.96 0.75
C GLU A 28 -5.28 -14.41 -0.03
N ILE A 29 -5.65 -15.09 -1.11
CA ILE A 29 -6.77 -14.69 -1.96
C ILE A 29 -8.02 -15.44 -1.53
N ASP A 30 -8.79 -14.81 -0.65
CA ASP A 30 -10.08 -15.32 -0.20
C ASP A 30 -11.10 -15.41 -1.36
N ILE A 31 -11.90 -16.46 -1.30
CA ILE A 31 -12.96 -16.74 -2.27
C ILE A 31 -14.28 -16.58 -1.54
N ASP A 32 -15.07 -15.61 -1.99
CA ASP A 32 -16.41 -15.37 -1.48
C ASP A 32 -17.32 -16.60 -1.71
N PRO A 33 -18.35 -16.81 -0.87
CA PRO A 33 -19.19 -18.01 -0.94
C PRO A 33 -19.85 -18.25 -2.30
N ASP A 34 -20.25 -17.18 -3.00
CA ASP A 34 -20.91 -17.28 -4.30
C ASP A 34 -19.93 -17.74 -5.39
N SER A 35 -18.71 -17.20 -5.36
CA SER A 35 -17.62 -17.62 -6.23
C SER A 35 -17.13 -19.04 -5.90
N GLU A 36 -17.07 -19.42 -4.62
CA GLU A 36 -16.76 -20.80 -4.23
C GLU A 36 -17.79 -21.78 -4.81
N ALA A 37 -19.08 -21.49 -4.66
CA ALA A 37 -20.14 -22.32 -5.21
C ALA A 37 -20.04 -22.43 -6.74
N ARG A 38 -19.77 -21.31 -7.42
CA ARG A 38 -19.52 -21.27 -8.87
C ARG A 38 -18.33 -22.14 -9.25
N TYR A 39 -17.18 -21.97 -8.62
CA TYR A 39 -15.95 -22.72 -8.91
C TYR A 39 -16.10 -24.22 -8.64
N ARG A 40 -16.78 -24.62 -7.57
CA ARG A 40 -17.08 -26.04 -7.27
C ARG A 40 -18.04 -26.68 -8.28
N SER A 41 -18.85 -25.89 -8.98
CA SER A 41 -19.78 -26.37 -9.99
C SER A 41 -19.20 -26.42 -11.41
N GLU A 42 -18.03 -25.82 -11.63
CA GLU A 42 -17.34 -25.78 -12.92
C GLU A 42 -16.89 -27.19 -13.32
N LYS A 43 -17.02 -27.51 -14.62
CA LYS A 43 -16.79 -28.86 -15.14
C LYS A 43 -15.62 -28.90 -16.10
N GLY A 44 -15.05 -30.09 -16.25
CA GLY A 44 -13.92 -30.33 -17.15
C GLY A 44 -12.60 -29.84 -16.55
N PRO A 45 -11.55 -29.66 -17.37
CA PRO A 45 -10.19 -29.42 -16.88
C PRO A 45 -10.07 -28.22 -15.94
N LEU A 46 -10.75 -27.11 -16.23
CA LEU A 46 -10.72 -25.93 -15.38
C LEU A 46 -11.33 -26.18 -13.99
N GLY A 47 -12.43 -26.94 -13.93
CA GLY A 47 -13.08 -27.29 -12.66
C GLY A 47 -12.20 -28.21 -11.80
N GLU A 48 -11.49 -29.15 -12.42
CA GLU A 48 -10.52 -30.03 -11.76
C GLU A 48 -9.36 -29.21 -11.16
N GLU A 49 -8.82 -28.26 -11.92
CA GLU A 49 -7.78 -27.34 -11.43
C GLU A 49 -8.29 -26.44 -10.30
N LEU A 50 -9.46 -25.82 -10.45
CA LEU A 50 -10.08 -25.01 -9.39
C LEU A 50 -10.23 -25.82 -8.09
N ALA A 51 -10.75 -27.04 -8.17
CA ALA A 51 -10.89 -27.90 -6.99
C ALA A 51 -9.53 -28.26 -6.35
N GLN A 52 -8.49 -28.47 -7.17
CA GLN A 52 -7.14 -28.75 -6.68
C GLN A 52 -6.48 -27.55 -5.99
N TRP A 53 -6.69 -26.35 -6.55
CA TRP A 53 -6.03 -25.11 -6.15
C TRP A 53 -6.87 -24.24 -5.21
N MET A 54 -8.00 -24.73 -4.71
CA MET A 54 -8.70 -24.16 -3.56
C MET A 54 -8.35 -24.91 -2.27
N GLN A 55 -8.30 -24.21 -1.14
CA GLN A 55 -8.16 -24.79 0.19
C GLN A 55 -9.00 -24.04 1.22
N LYS A 56 -8.96 -24.53 2.46
CA LYS A 56 -9.49 -23.81 3.62
C LYS A 56 -8.36 -23.01 4.29
N SER A 57 -8.60 -21.74 4.56
CA SER A 57 -7.76 -20.90 5.41
C SER A 57 -7.91 -21.34 6.88
N GLU A 58 -7.08 -20.79 7.77
CA GLU A 58 -7.09 -21.07 9.21
C GLU A 58 -8.43 -20.73 9.87
N ASP A 59 -9.13 -19.72 9.35
CA ASP A 59 -10.44 -19.28 9.84
C ASP A 59 -11.62 -20.09 9.25
N GLY A 60 -11.33 -21.04 8.36
CA GLY A 60 -12.32 -21.90 7.69
C GLY A 60 -12.96 -21.31 6.42
N SER A 61 -12.59 -20.09 6.02
CA SER A 61 -12.92 -19.53 4.71
C SER A 61 -12.22 -20.30 3.59
N THR A 62 -12.68 -20.15 2.34
CA THR A 62 -12.05 -20.78 1.18
C THR A 62 -11.10 -19.79 0.54
N CYS A 63 -9.87 -20.21 0.24
CA CYS A 63 -8.87 -19.38 -0.43
C CYS A 63 -8.17 -20.15 -1.55
N PHE A 64 -7.50 -19.43 -2.45
CA PHE A 64 -6.63 -20.05 -3.44
C PHE A 64 -5.30 -20.48 -2.82
N LYS A 65 -4.83 -21.68 -3.18
CA LYS A 65 -3.46 -22.11 -2.98
C LYS A 65 -2.54 -21.31 -3.89
N LEU A 66 -1.47 -20.77 -3.33
CA LEU A 66 -0.36 -20.24 -4.10
C LEU A 66 0.59 -21.38 -4.51
N ASN A 67 1.26 -21.23 -5.65
CA ASN A 67 2.30 -22.16 -6.07
C ASN A 67 3.59 -21.98 -5.23
N ASP A 68 4.60 -22.82 -5.47
CA ASP A 68 5.87 -22.79 -4.72
C ASP A 68 6.64 -21.46 -4.86
N GLU A 69 6.32 -20.66 -5.87
CA GLU A 69 6.89 -19.33 -6.11
C GLU A 69 6.05 -18.20 -5.47
N GLY A 70 4.94 -18.51 -4.81
CA GLY A 70 4.06 -17.54 -4.16
C GLY A 70 3.04 -16.89 -5.11
N TYR A 71 2.81 -17.43 -6.30
CA TYR A 71 1.83 -16.90 -7.25
C TYR A 71 0.52 -17.68 -7.24
N CYS A 72 -0.58 -17.00 -7.55
CA CYS A 72 -1.83 -17.67 -7.89
C CYS A 72 -1.61 -18.63 -9.08
N HIS A 73 -2.09 -19.87 -9.00
CA HIS A 73 -1.97 -20.85 -10.07
C HIS A 73 -2.53 -20.37 -11.42
N PHE A 74 -3.55 -19.51 -11.38
CA PHE A 74 -4.19 -18.97 -12.58
C PHE A 74 -3.49 -17.73 -13.15
N LEU A 75 -2.39 -17.26 -12.56
CA LEU A 75 -1.54 -16.22 -13.16
C LEU A 75 -0.66 -16.85 -14.25
N THR A 76 -0.82 -16.39 -15.49
CA THR A 76 0.01 -16.87 -16.60
C THR A 76 1.40 -16.25 -16.58
N LYS A 77 2.33 -16.81 -17.36
CA LYS A 77 3.70 -16.28 -17.49
C LYS A 77 3.73 -14.88 -18.12
N GLU A 78 2.69 -14.53 -18.85
CA GLU A 78 2.47 -13.21 -19.45
C GLU A 78 1.83 -12.21 -18.46
N GLY A 79 1.61 -12.59 -17.21
CA GLY A 79 1.04 -11.71 -16.18
C GLY A 79 -0.49 -11.53 -16.29
N LEU A 80 -1.18 -12.40 -17.04
CA LEU A 80 -2.63 -12.35 -17.22
C LEU A 80 -3.33 -13.36 -16.31
N CYS A 81 -4.56 -13.06 -15.89
CA CYS A 81 -5.37 -14.02 -15.16
C CYS A 81 -6.09 -14.97 -16.13
N ARG A 82 -5.76 -16.27 -16.07
CA ARG A 82 -6.36 -17.31 -16.90
C ARG A 82 -7.88 -17.43 -16.72
N LEU A 83 -8.40 -17.18 -15.52
CA LEU A 83 -9.85 -17.17 -15.27
C LEU A 83 -10.55 -16.07 -16.09
N VAL A 84 -9.94 -14.89 -16.18
CA VAL A 84 -10.45 -13.80 -17.03
C VAL A 84 -10.35 -14.17 -18.51
N LEU A 85 -9.23 -14.76 -18.93
CA LEU A 85 -9.02 -15.16 -20.32
C LEU A 85 -10.04 -16.20 -20.80
N GLU A 86 -10.42 -17.17 -19.95
CA GLU A 86 -11.34 -18.25 -20.31
C GLU A 86 -12.81 -17.91 -20.08
N LYS A 87 -13.14 -17.11 -19.05
CA LYS A 87 -14.52 -16.94 -18.58
C LYS A 87 -14.97 -15.48 -18.45
N GLY A 88 -14.07 -14.51 -18.61
CA GLY A 88 -14.34 -13.09 -18.38
C GLY A 88 -14.10 -12.63 -16.94
N ASP A 89 -14.05 -11.32 -16.73
CA ASP A 89 -13.78 -10.69 -15.43
C ASP A 89 -14.91 -10.86 -14.41
N ASP A 90 -16.16 -11.03 -14.86
CA ASP A 90 -17.29 -11.40 -14.02
C ASP A 90 -17.17 -12.81 -13.40
N TYR A 91 -16.21 -13.62 -13.85
CA TYR A 91 -15.95 -14.93 -13.25
C TYR A 91 -15.07 -14.85 -12.00
N LEU A 92 -14.41 -13.71 -11.74
CA LEU A 92 -13.53 -13.53 -10.59
C LEU A 92 -14.29 -13.52 -9.26
N CYS A 93 -13.61 -13.89 -8.17
CA CYS A 93 -14.09 -13.64 -6.82
C CYS A 93 -13.97 -12.17 -6.47
N ASP A 94 -14.71 -11.74 -5.45
CA ASP A 94 -14.84 -10.33 -5.07
C ASP A 94 -13.48 -9.66 -4.86
N ILE A 95 -12.57 -10.32 -4.13
CA ILE A 95 -11.25 -9.75 -3.85
C ILE A 95 -10.41 -9.58 -5.13
N CYS A 96 -10.46 -10.53 -6.06
CA CYS A 96 -9.78 -10.43 -7.35
C CYS A 96 -10.38 -9.35 -8.25
N LYS A 97 -11.70 -9.16 -8.19
CA LYS A 97 -12.42 -8.14 -8.97
C LYS A 97 -12.15 -6.73 -8.43
N MET A 98 -12.03 -6.60 -7.12
CA MET A 98 -11.85 -5.31 -6.46
C MET A 98 -10.39 -4.90 -6.37
N HIS A 99 -9.46 -5.83 -6.17
CA HIS A 99 -8.03 -5.53 -6.03
C HIS A 99 -7.51 -4.68 -7.21
N PRO A 100 -6.77 -3.59 -6.96
CA PRO A 100 -6.21 -3.15 -5.67
C PRO A 100 -7.10 -2.15 -4.91
N ARG A 101 -8.39 -2.00 -5.23
CA ARG A 101 -9.27 -1.02 -4.57
C ARG A 101 -9.45 -1.35 -3.09
N PHE A 102 -9.44 -0.33 -2.24
CA PHE A 102 -9.77 -0.43 -0.82
C PHE A 102 -10.89 0.54 -0.46
N PHE A 103 -11.59 0.21 0.61
CA PHE A 103 -12.61 1.02 1.26
C PHE A 103 -12.37 0.97 2.76
N LYS A 104 -12.11 2.13 3.36
CA LYS A 104 -11.92 2.29 4.81
C LYS A 104 -12.99 3.22 5.35
N TYR A 105 -13.32 3.10 6.63
CA TYR A 105 -14.43 3.86 7.21
C TYR A 105 -13.94 4.63 8.43
N ILE A 106 -14.27 5.93 8.46
CA ILE A 106 -14.01 6.81 9.60
C ILE A 106 -15.20 7.75 9.74
N ASP A 107 -15.81 7.80 10.92
CA ASP A 107 -17.06 8.52 11.16
C ASP A 107 -18.13 8.25 10.07
N ASP A 108 -18.61 9.30 9.41
CA ASP A 108 -19.56 9.26 8.32
C ASP A 108 -18.91 9.15 6.93
N TRP A 109 -17.59 8.94 6.86
CA TRP A 109 -16.83 8.88 5.62
C TRP A 109 -16.46 7.45 5.22
N GLU A 110 -16.51 7.22 3.91
CA GLU A 110 -15.88 6.07 3.26
C GLU A 110 -14.66 6.58 2.49
N LEU A 111 -13.46 6.16 2.87
CA LEU A 111 -12.22 6.48 2.17
C LEU A 111 -12.00 5.44 1.07
N CYS A 112 -12.06 5.85 -0.19
CA CYS A 112 -11.82 4.99 -1.34
C CYS A 112 -10.47 5.28 -2.01
N GLY A 113 -9.78 4.24 -2.42
CA GLY A 113 -8.56 4.38 -3.20
C GLY A 113 -8.09 3.05 -3.78
N THR A 114 -6.86 3.01 -4.26
CA THR A 114 -6.17 1.80 -4.71
C THR A 114 -4.87 1.57 -3.95
N GLY A 115 -4.53 0.32 -3.69
CA GLY A 115 -3.31 -0.08 -2.98
C GLY A 115 -2.04 0.32 -3.73
N LEU A 116 -1.00 0.66 -2.97
CA LEU A 116 0.30 1.06 -3.49
C LEU A 116 1.11 -0.11 -4.06
N SER A 117 0.80 -1.36 -3.69
CA SER A 117 1.40 -2.57 -4.26
C SER A 117 1.16 -2.70 -5.77
N CYS A 118 0.13 -2.02 -6.30
CA CYS A 118 -0.10 -1.92 -7.73
C CYS A 118 0.72 -0.78 -8.34
N GLU A 119 1.64 -1.11 -9.25
CA GLU A 119 2.46 -0.09 -9.93
C GLU A 119 1.63 0.95 -10.68
N ARG A 120 0.46 0.58 -11.23
CA ARG A 120 -0.43 1.54 -11.89
C ARG A 120 -0.98 2.59 -10.92
N THR A 121 -1.25 2.24 -9.67
CA THR A 121 -1.63 3.22 -8.64
C THR A 121 -0.50 4.24 -8.45
N VAL A 122 0.73 3.76 -8.32
CA VAL A 122 1.89 4.63 -8.08
C VAL A 122 2.16 5.53 -9.29
N GLU A 123 2.02 5.00 -10.51
CA GLU A 123 2.06 5.79 -11.74
C GLU A 123 1.00 6.91 -11.76
N GLN A 124 -0.25 6.62 -11.38
CA GLN A 124 -1.30 7.65 -11.32
C GLN A 124 -0.98 8.74 -10.30
N ILE A 125 -0.44 8.37 -9.14
CA ILE A 125 0.06 9.33 -8.15
C ILE A 125 1.20 10.16 -8.74
N MET A 126 2.08 9.56 -9.55
CA MET A 126 3.16 10.28 -10.21
C MET A 126 2.66 11.24 -11.31
N GLU A 127 1.63 10.86 -12.06
CA GLU A 127 1.04 11.64 -13.15
C GLU A 127 0.30 12.92 -12.68
N GLU A 128 -0.14 12.97 -11.42
CA GLU A 128 -0.81 14.16 -10.87
C GLU A 128 0.10 15.38 -10.80
N LYS A 129 -0.51 16.58 -10.80
CA LYS A 129 0.20 17.86 -10.74
C LYS A 129 -0.04 18.53 -9.39
N GLY A 130 1.02 19.08 -8.81
CA GLY A 130 0.94 19.76 -7.51
C GLY A 130 0.74 18.78 -6.35
N SER A 131 0.02 19.22 -5.33
CA SER A 131 -0.37 18.39 -4.17
C SER A 131 -1.50 17.43 -4.53
N LEU A 132 -1.61 16.33 -3.77
CA LEU A 132 -2.65 15.35 -3.96
C LEU A 132 -4.00 15.99 -3.65
N THR A 133 -4.98 15.76 -4.53
CA THR A 133 -6.30 16.37 -4.45
C THR A 133 -7.38 15.30 -4.35
N PHE A 134 -8.40 15.55 -3.54
CA PHE A 134 -9.51 14.64 -3.25
C PHE A 134 -10.84 15.21 -3.72
N ARG A 135 -11.81 14.33 -3.91
CA ARG A 135 -13.22 14.64 -4.12
C ARG A 135 -14.07 13.88 -3.11
N ALA A 136 -15.23 14.42 -2.81
CA ALA A 136 -16.28 13.74 -2.09
C ALA A 136 -17.44 13.42 -3.04
N ASP A 137 -18.07 12.25 -2.90
CA ASP A 137 -19.31 11.98 -3.62
C ASP A 137 -20.39 13.01 -3.23
N LYS A 138 -21.24 13.40 -4.18
CA LYS A 138 -22.35 14.35 -3.94
C LYS A 138 -21.95 15.76 -3.47
N ALA A 139 -20.66 16.11 -3.44
CA ALA A 139 -20.19 17.46 -3.17
C ALA A 139 -19.46 18.06 -4.39
N ASP A 140 -19.70 19.35 -4.63
CA ASP A 140 -18.98 20.12 -5.62
C ASP A 140 -17.72 20.70 -4.98
N GLY A 141 -16.55 20.20 -5.35
CA GLY A 141 -15.30 20.72 -4.83
C GLY A 141 -14.09 19.80 -5.00
N PHE A 142 -12.95 20.37 -4.68
CA PHE A 142 -11.68 19.69 -4.53
C PHE A 142 -11.17 19.98 -3.13
N TYR A 143 -10.66 18.95 -2.46
CA TYR A 143 -10.16 19.03 -1.10
C TYR A 143 -8.69 18.66 -1.08
N SER A 144 -7.91 19.36 -0.26
CA SER A 144 -6.56 18.96 0.11
C SER A 144 -6.59 17.97 1.27
N LEU A 145 -5.46 17.32 1.57
CA LEU A 145 -5.33 16.52 2.79
C LEU A 145 -5.54 17.36 4.05
N GLU A 146 -5.12 18.63 4.04
CA GLU A 146 -5.33 19.57 5.15
C GLU A 146 -6.82 19.82 5.40
N ASP A 147 -7.61 20.01 4.34
CA ASP A 147 -9.06 20.17 4.46
C ASP A 147 -9.71 18.92 5.08
N LEU A 148 -9.28 17.72 4.67
CA LEU A 148 -9.81 16.47 5.22
C LEU A 148 -9.45 16.30 6.71
N VAL A 149 -8.19 16.52 7.07
CA VAL A 149 -7.71 16.41 8.45
C VAL A 149 -8.39 17.43 9.37
N ASN A 150 -8.57 18.67 8.90
CA ASN A 150 -9.31 19.71 9.62
C ASN A 150 -10.79 19.35 9.81
N ALA A 151 -11.42 18.76 8.79
CA ALA A 151 -12.82 18.34 8.87
C ALA A 151 -13.04 17.12 9.80
N LEU A 152 -12.00 16.32 10.04
CA LEU A 152 -11.96 15.30 11.11
C LEU A 152 -11.67 15.89 12.50
N GLY A 153 -11.55 17.22 12.62
CA GLY A 153 -11.37 17.90 13.91
C GLY A 153 -9.92 18.03 14.39
N TRP A 154 -8.94 17.73 13.54
CA TRP A 154 -7.52 17.81 13.87
C TRP A 154 -6.89 19.07 13.27
N ASP A 155 -6.19 19.85 14.10
CA ASP A 155 -5.44 21.04 13.65
C ASP A 155 -3.93 20.72 13.62
N MET A 156 -3.37 20.65 12.41
CA MET A 156 -1.96 20.39 12.17
C MET A 156 -1.30 21.61 11.54
N GLN A 157 -0.01 21.81 11.82
CA GLN A 157 0.76 22.84 11.11
C GLN A 157 0.79 22.55 9.61
N THR A 158 0.58 23.58 8.76
CA THR A 158 0.58 23.43 7.29
C THR A 158 1.86 22.76 6.74
N SER A 159 3.01 22.94 7.41
CA SER A 159 4.26 22.26 7.03
C SER A 159 4.23 20.74 7.21
N ALA A 160 3.33 20.20 8.05
CA ALA A 160 3.16 18.76 8.24
C ALA A 160 2.76 18.09 6.92
N TYR A 161 1.87 18.69 6.14
CA TYR A 161 1.38 18.16 4.86
C TYR A 161 2.42 18.18 3.73
N VAL A 162 3.64 18.64 4.00
CA VAL A 162 4.75 18.67 3.05
C VAL A 162 5.80 17.65 3.45
N PHE A 163 6.08 16.72 2.54
CA PHE A 163 7.19 15.79 2.69
C PHE A 163 8.49 16.41 2.19
N ARG A 164 9.53 16.25 3.00
CA ARG A 164 10.92 16.46 2.59
C ARG A 164 11.75 15.34 3.23
N PRO A 165 12.61 14.66 2.46
CA PRO A 165 13.45 13.62 3.02
C PRO A 165 14.39 14.25 4.06
N SER A 166 14.43 13.67 5.26
CA SER A 166 15.23 14.20 6.37
C SER A 166 16.72 13.98 6.13
N LEU A 167 17.09 12.76 5.73
CA LEU A 167 18.49 12.33 5.54
C LEU A 167 19.40 12.56 6.75
N GLU A 168 18.81 12.74 7.94
CA GLU A 168 19.50 12.73 9.21
C GLU A 168 19.71 11.29 9.66
N GLU A 169 20.94 10.98 10.08
CA GLU A 169 21.31 9.61 10.44
C GLU A 169 20.43 9.01 11.54
N LYS A 170 20.06 9.83 12.54
CA LYS A 170 19.15 9.41 13.61
C LYS A 170 17.79 9.01 13.06
N ARG A 171 17.17 9.84 12.20
CA ARG A 171 15.85 9.56 11.61
C ARG A 171 15.89 8.31 10.73
N VAL A 172 16.90 8.18 9.87
CA VAL A 172 17.08 7.01 9.00
C VAL A 172 17.18 5.73 9.82
N LYS A 173 18.01 5.72 10.90
CA LYS A 173 18.12 4.56 11.80
C LYS A 173 16.81 4.23 12.49
N THR A 174 16.05 5.23 12.94
CA THR A 174 14.74 5.02 13.55
C THR A 174 13.78 4.34 12.57
N VAL A 175 13.63 4.86 11.34
CA VAL A 175 12.76 4.30 10.31
C VAL A 175 13.10 2.84 10.03
N LEU A 176 14.39 2.55 9.77
CA LEU A 176 14.83 1.18 9.48
C LEU A 176 14.59 0.24 10.66
N SER A 177 14.88 0.68 11.90
CA SER A 177 14.69 -0.14 13.10
C SER A 177 13.22 -0.48 13.37
N ARG A 178 12.28 0.41 13.01
CA ARG A 178 10.83 0.16 13.12
C ARG A 178 10.38 -0.89 12.10
N LEU A 179 10.85 -0.78 10.86
CA LEU A 179 10.56 -1.76 9.81
C LEU A 179 11.15 -3.14 10.14
N GLU A 180 12.30 -3.23 10.80
CA GLU A 180 12.86 -4.48 11.31
C GLU A 180 11.97 -5.19 12.36
N LYS A 181 10.96 -4.51 12.93
CA LYS A 181 9.98 -5.11 13.86
C LYS A 181 8.74 -5.67 13.19
N THR A 182 8.56 -5.40 11.89
CA THR A 182 7.43 -5.94 11.12
C THR A 182 7.63 -7.41 10.79
N GLU A 183 6.54 -8.13 10.56
CA GLU A 183 6.57 -9.49 10.04
C GLU A 183 7.04 -9.44 8.57
N PRO A 184 8.19 -10.03 8.22
CA PRO A 184 8.78 -9.87 6.89
C PRO A 184 8.01 -10.67 5.85
N ILE A 185 7.72 -10.06 4.69
CA ILE A 185 7.06 -10.72 3.56
C ILE A 185 7.93 -11.82 2.95
N ASP A 186 9.25 -11.60 2.91
CA ASP A 186 10.22 -12.60 2.46
C ASP A 186 11.66 -12.30 2.94
N GLU A 187 12.58 -13.20 2.63
CA GLU A 187 14.01 -13.06 2.96
C GLU A 187 14.68 -11.88 2.23
N ALA A 188 14.22 -11.52 1.03
CA ALA A 188 14.82 -10.42 0.27
C ALA A 188 14.57 -9.08 0.96
N TRP A 189 13.38 -8.87 1.53
CA TRP A 189 13.07 -7.72 2.37
C TRP A 189 14.00 -7.63 3.59
N THR A 190 14.13 -8.74 4.33
CA THR A 190 14.97 -8.81 5.53
C THR A 190 16.44 -8.52 5.22
N ASN A 191 16.96 -9.11 4.12
CA ASN A 191 18.32 -8.88 3.66
C ASN A 191 18.54 -7.42 3.21
N ARG A 192 17.55 -6.81 2.56
CA ARG A 192 17.59 -5.40 2.14
C ARG A 192 17.69 -4.48 3.35
N LEU A 193 16.80 -4.63 4.34
CA LEU A 193 16.82 -3.83 5.57
C LEU A 193 18.16 -3.97 6.31
N SER A 194 18.63 -5.21 6.50
CA SER A 194 19.93 -5.47 7.15
C SER A 194 21.09 -4.80 6.41
N LEU A 195 21.06 -4.75 5.08
CA LEU A 195 22.07 -4.04 4.29
C LEU A 195 21.97 -2.52 4.48
N MET A 196 20.77 -1.95 4.46
CA MET A 196 20.52 -0.53 4.68
C MET A 196 21.00 -0.10 6.08
N THR A 197 20.63 -0.85 7.12
CA THR A 197 21.03 -0.60 8.52
C THR A 197 22.55 -0.65 8.66
N ARG A 198 23.21 -1.70 8.16
CA ARG A 198 24.69 -1.83 8.24
C ARG A 198 25.45 -0.77 7.45
N LYS A 199 24.88 -0.26 6.35
CA LYS A 199 25.53 0.71 5.45
C LYS A 199 24.86 2.08 5.48
N THR A 200 24.29 2.48 6.62
CA THR A 200 23.53 3.73 6.79
C THR A 200 24.25 4.96 6.21
N ASP A 201 25.54 5.16 6.49
CA ASP A 201 26.29 6.32 5.97
C ASP A 201 26.38 6.35 4.44
N SER A 202 26.55 5.17 3.83
CA SER A 202 26.63 5.05 2.38
C SER A 202 25.26 5.22 1.73
N LEU A 203 24.20 4.70 2.38
CA LEU A 203 22.82 4.91 1.98
C LEU A 203 22.47 6.40 1.99
N ILE A 204 22.77 7.11 3.08
CA ILE A 204 22.50 8.56 3.19
C ILE A 204 23.25 9.35 2.11
N ARG A 205 24.50 8.97 1.81
CA ARG A 205 25.27 9.61 0.71
C ARG A 205 24.61 9.39 -0.65
N LEU A 206 24.12 8.19 -0.93
CA LEU A 206 23.37 7.90 -2.17
C LEU A 206 22.06 8.69 -2.22
N ALA A 207 21.31 8.71 -1.12
CA ALA A 207 20.07 9.47 -0.97
C ALA A 207 20.28 10.97 -1.19
N ARG A 208 21.38 11.55 -0.68
CA ARG A 208 21.75 12.95 -0.95
C ARG A 208 22.06 13.21 -2.42
N ALA A 209 22.69 12.28 -3.12
CA ALA A 209 22.93 12.41 -4.56
C ALA A 209 21.61 12.34 -5.36
N TYR A 210 20.68 11.49 -4.92
CA TYR A 210 19.37 11.31 -5.53
C TYR A 210 18.49 12.58 -5.49
N LEU A 211 18.70 13.46 -4.49
CA LEU A 211 18.01 14.77 -4.41
C LEU A 211 18.15 15.64 -5.66
N SER A 212 19.18 15.44 -6.48
CA SER A 212 19.39 16.22 -7.70
C SER A 212 18.44 15.85 -8.85
N LYS A 213 17.81 14.66 -8.79
CA LYS A 213 16.99 14.12 -9.89
C LYS A 213 15.63 13.57 -9.47
N TYR A 214 15.36 13.43 -8.18
CA TYR A 214 14.06 12.97 -7.70
C TYR A 214 12.94 13.95 -8.07
N ASP A 215 11.71 13.44 -8.14
CA ASP A 215 10.50 14.26 -8.27
C ASP A 215 9.96 14.61 -6.86
N PRO A 216 10.16 15.84 -6.36
CA PRO A 216 9.64 16.24 -5.05
C PRO A 216 8.12 16.22 -4.96
N TYR A 217 7.42 16.45 -6.08
CA TYR A 217 5.98 16.46 -6.09
C TYR A 217 5.42 15.05 -5.99
N PHE A 218 6.03 14.08 -6.68
CA PHE A 218 5.66 12.67 -6.54
C PHE A 218 5.79 12.19 -5.08
N PHE A 219 6.95 12.41 -4.44
CA PHE A 219 7.15 11.96 -3.06
C PHE A 219 6.22 12.69 -2.08
N ASN A 220 5.90 13.97 -2.33
CA ASN A 220 4.91 14.68 -1.53
C ASN A 220 3.50 14.10 -1.68
N ARG A 221 3.06 13.78 -2.91
CA ARG A 221 1.75 13.15 -3.14
C ARG A 221 1.69 11.74 -2.57
N LEU A 222 2.77 10.97 -2.68
CA LEU A 222 2.89 9.64 -2.09
C LEU A 222 2.74 9.70 -0.57
N TYR A 223 3.46 10.62 0.08
CA TYR A 223 3.31 10.89 1.51
C TYR A 223 1.86 11.24 1.89
N GLN A 224 1.26 12.19 1.19
CA GLN A 224 -0.13 12.61 1.43
C GLN A 224 -1.11 11.45 1.22
N TYR A 225 -0.84 10.58 0.23
CA TYR A 225 -1.67 9.42 -0.03
C TYR A 225 -1.57 8.37 1.08
N ILE A 226 -0.37 8.09 1.58
CA ILE A 226 -0.18 7.14 2.69
C ILE A 226 -0.86 7.67 3.96
N TRP A 227 -0.77 8.98 4.23
CA TRP A 227 -1.49 9.61 5.34
C TRP A 227 -2.99 9.46 5.17
N TYR A 228 -3.54 9.84 4.01
CA TYR A 228 -4.96 9.67 3.70
C TYR A 228 -5.46 8.24 3.94
N ARG A 229 -4.66 7.23 3.56
CA ARG A 229 -4.98 5.81 3.73
C ARG A 229 -4.96 5.30 5.17
N ALA A 230 -4.40 6.08 6.08
CA ALA A 230 -4.30 5.76 7.50
C ALA A 230 -5.15 6.71 8.37
N LEU A 231 -6.02 7.55 7.77
CA LEU A 231 -6.87 8.45 8.54
C LEU A 231 -7.83 7.70 9.49
N ASP A 232 -8.29 6.52 9.09
CA ASP A 232 -9.13 5.63 9.92
C ASP A 232 -8.44 5.15 11.20
N GLU A 233 -7.11 5.24 11.27
CA GLU A 233 -6.33 4.89 12.45
C GLU A 233 -6.20 6.06 13.44
N SER A 234 -6.66 7.27 13.07
CA SER A 234 -6.44 8.49 13.86
C SER A 234 -7.16 8.50 15.21
N ASP A 235 -8.30 7.82 15.33
CA ASP A 235 -9.01 7.69 16.62
C ASP A 235 -8.24 6.82 17.62
N ALA A 236 -7.53 5.80 17.13
CA ALA A 236 -6.79 4.86 17.96
C ALA A 236 -5.40 5.39 18.34
N TYR A 237 -4.71 6.07 17.42
CA TYR A 237 -3.30 6.44 17.58
C TYR A 237 -3.04 7.95 17.64
N GLY A 238 -4.04 8.77 17.31
CA GLY A 238 -3.91 10.21 17.17
C GLY A 238 -3.31 10.64 15.82
N MET A 239 -3.69 11.83 15.37
CA MET A 239 -3.28 12.34 14.05
C MET A 239 -1.76 12.56 13.89
N ALA A 240 -1.04 12.87 14.97
CA ALA A 240 0.41 13.02 14.93
C ALA A 240 1.11 11.70 14.57
N ALA A 241 0.71 10.59 15.20
CA ALA A 241 1.25 9.27 14.91
C ALA A 241 0.91 8.81 13.48
N VAL A 242 -0.31 9.09 13.00
CA VAL A 242 -0.72 8.80 11.61
C VAL A 242 0.13 9.60 10.60
N SER A 243 0.36 10.89 10.85
CA SER A 243 1.26 11.73 10.04
C SER A 243 2.68 11.17 10.00
N ASP A 244 3.21 10.76 11.17
CA ASP A 244 4.57 10.25 11.27
C ASP A 244 4.73 8.85 10.67
N PHE A 245 3.69 8.01 10.72
CA PHE A 245 3.64 6.75 9.99
C PHE A 245 3.79 6.98 8.49
N ALA A 246 3.01 7.91 7.93
CA ALA A 246 3.12 8.26 6.51
C ALA A 246 4.49 8.84 6.17
N ARG A 247 5.09 9.62 7.08
CA ARG A 247 6.42 10.22 6.88
C ARG A 247 7.52 9.16 6.90
N ASP A 248 7.46 8.22 7.83
CA ASP A 248 8.42 7.10 7.92
C ASP A 248 8.33 6.21 6.68
N ALA A 249 7.11 5.94 6.20
CA ALA A 249 6.88 5.22 4.96
C ALA A 249 7.51 5.95 3.75
N ALA A 250 7.23 7.23 3.58
CA ALA A 250 7.79 8.04 2.49
C ALA A 250 9.32 8.17 2.58
N GLU A 251 9.88 8.28 3.79
CA GLU A 251 11.35 8.30 4.01
C GLU A 251 11.97 6.96 3.57
N TYR A 252 11.40 5.83 3.98
CA TYR A 252 11.89 4.52 3.53
C TYR A 252 11.83 4.37 2.01
N ILE A 253 10.69 4.72 1.39
CA ILE A 253 10.51 4.61 -0.06
C ILE A 253 11.53 5.50 -0.79
N PHE A 254 11.82 6.70 -0.28
CA PHE A 254 12.85 7.57 -0.84
C PHE A 254 14.25 6.94 -0.76
N LEU A 255 14.60 6.33 0.37
CA LEU A 255 15.88 5.66 0.57
C LEU A 255 16.04 4.45 -0.36
N GLU A 256 15.00 3.64 -0.53
CA GLU A 256 15.03 2.50 -1.46
C GLU A 256 15.08 2.97 -2.93
N ALA A 257 14.35 4.02 -3.29
CA ALA A 257 14.41 4.61 -4.63
C ALA A 257 15.82 5.16 -4.95
N ALA A 258 16.52 5.73 -3.96
CA ALA A 258 17.89 6.16 -4.15
C ALA A 258 18.88 5.01 -4.37
N LEU A 259 18.55 3.79 -3.91
CA LEU A 259 19.35 2.58 -4.13
C LEU A 259 19.07 1.92 -5.48
N THR A 260 17.81 1.93 -5.92
CA THR A 260 17.32 1.16 -7.07
C THR A 260 17.14 2.00 -8.33
N ASP A 261 17.06 3.33 -8.17
CA ASP A 261 16.59 4.27 -9.19
C ASP A 261 15.17 3.97 -9.70
N ASP A 262 14.37 3.28 -8.88
CA ASP A 262 12.99 2.88 -9.20
C ASP A 262 12.02 3.26 -8.09
N PRO A 263 11.49 4.49 -8.11
CA PRO A 263 10.54 4.95 -7.09
C PRO A 263 9.20 4.20 -7.13
N ILE A 264 8.79 3.70 -8.30
CA ILE A 264 7.53 2.97 -8.46
C ILE A 264 7.64 1.62 -7.75
N ARG A 265 8.68 0.85 -8.06
CA ARG A 265 8.92 -0.44 -7.38
C ARG A 265 9.16 -0.25 -5.89
N SER A 266 9.86 0.81 -5.49
CA SER A 266 10.12 1.09 -4.07
C SER A 266 8.83 1.31 -3.28
N ALA A 267 7.88 2.06 -3.83
CA ALA A 267 6.57 2.27 -3.19
C ALA A 267 5.73 0.99 -3.16
N ALA A 268 5.67 0.26 -4.28
CA ALA A 268 4.94 -1.00 -4.36
C ALA A 268 5.50 -2.04 -3.39
N ARG A 269 6.82 -2.14 -3.28
CA ARG A 269 7.48 -3.09 -2.39
C ARG A 269 7.27 -2.76 -0.92
N TRP A 270 7.29 -1.48 -0.55
CA TRP A 270 6.92 -1.07 0.81
C TRP A 270 5.47 -1.45 1.14
N SER A 271 4.54 -1.23 0.20
CA SER A 271 3.13 -1.58 0.37
C SER A 271 2.91 -3.09 0.49
N GLU A 272 3.58 -3.90 -0.34
CA GLU A 272 3.60 -5.36 -0.19
C GLU A 272 4.01 -5.75 1.24
N GLN A 273 5.15 -5.24 1.73
CA GLN A 273 5.63 -5.55 3.07
C GLN A 273 4.64 -5.13 4.16
N VAL A 274 4.19 -3.87 4.12
CA VAL A 274 3.50 -3.25 5.25
C VAL A 274 2.01 -3.56 5.24
N GLU A 275 1.41 -3.78 4.08
CA GLU A 275 -0.04 -3.79 3.93
C GLU A 275 -0.62 -5.15 3.54
N TYR A 276 0.20 -6.10 3.08
CA TYR A 276 -0.28 -7.47 2.87
C TYR A 276 -0.39 -8.26 4.17
N ASP A 277 0.39 -7.91 5.20
CA ASP A 277 0.18 -8.38 6.56
C ASP A 277 -0.65 -7.36 7.34
N THR A 278 -1.83 -7.77 7.80
CA THR A 278 -2.78 -6.88 8.49
C THR A 278 -2.30 -6.36 9.85
N LYS A 279 -1.24 -6.95 10.42
CA LYS A 279 -0.67 -6.55 11.71
C LYS A 279 0.43 -5.50 11.56
N ASN A 280 1.12 -5.48 10.43
CA ASN A 280 2.29 -4.61 10.22
C ASN A 280 1.99 -3.11 10.37
N PRO A 281 0.86 -2.55 9.88
CA PRO A 281 0.55 -1.14 10.09
C PRO A 281 0.36 -0.82 11.57
N ALA A 282 -0.36 -1.68 12.31
CA ALA A 282 -0.57 -1.51 13.75
C ALA A 282 0.73 -1.64 14.55
N ILE A 283 1.65 -2.55 14.19
CA ILE A 283 2.98 -2.64 14.80
C ILE A 283 3.72 -1.30 14.66
N LEU A 284 3.74 -0.73 13.46
CA LEU A 284 4.43 0.52 13.18
C LEU A 284 3.79 1.71 13.90
N LEU A 285 2.46 1.82 13.87
CA LEU A 285 1.71 2.88 14.56
C LEU A 285 1.94 2.84 16.08
N ASN A 286 1.91 1.65 16.70
CA ASN A 286 2.23 1.49 18.13
C ASN A 286 3.66 1.96 18.46
N LEU A 287 4.65 1.60 17.64
CA LEU A 287 6.05 2.03 17.84
C LEU A 287 6.23 3.54 17.68
N ILE A 288 5.37 4.20 16.90
CA ILE A 288 5.38 5.65 16.71
C ILE A 288 4.71 6.34 17.90
N ALA A 289 3.48 5.94 18.24
CA ALA A 289 2.69 6.52 19.32
C ALA A 289 3.40 6.43 20.68
N ASN A 290 3.97 5.26 21.03
CA ASN A 290 4.67 5.08 22.30
C ASN A 290 5.94 5.94 22.42
N ALA A 291 6.62 6.21 21.29
CA ALA A 291 7.81 7.06 21.30
C ALA A 291 7.47 8.55 21.55
N GLU A 292 6.25 8.99 21.21
CA GLU A 292 5.78 10.34 21.53
C GLU A 292 5.44 10.50 23.02
N GLU A 293 4.95 9.45 23.68
CA GLU A 293 4.64 9.45 25.10
C GLU A 293 5.92 9.53 25.93
N GLU A 294 6.93 8.70 25.63
CA GLU A 294 8.23 8.73 26.31
C GLU A 294 8.98 10.06 26.15
N GLY A 295 8.72 10.80 25.06
CA GLY A 295 9.29 12.12 24.79
C GLY A 295 8.60 13.28 25.52
N LYS A 296 7.43 13.05 26.14
CA LYS A 296 6.66 14.06 26.90
C LYS A 296 6.95 14.04 28.41
N ASP A 297 7.62 13.00 28.91
CA ASP A 297 7.96 12.82 30.33
C ASP A 297 9.37 13.34 30.73
N VAL A 298 9.99 14.23 29.93
CA VAL A 298 11.31 14.84 30.20
C VAL A 298 11.26 16.36 30.27
#